data_AF-A0A066U7Z3-F1
#
_entry.id   AF-A0A066U7Z3-F1
#
_cell.length_a   1.000
_cell.length_b   1.000
_cell.length_c   1.000
_cell.angle_alpha   90.00
_cell.angle_beta   90.00
_cell.angle_gamma   90.00
#
_symmetry.space_group_name_H-M   'P 1'
#
loop_
_entity.id
_entity.type
_entity.pdbx_description
1 polymer ?
#
loop_
_entity_poly.entity_id
_entity_poly.type
_entity_poly.pdbx_seq_one_letter_code
_entity_poly.pdbx_strand_id
1 'polypeptide(L)'
;MSELTAEGGHGAVPLEGVPAAPGPVKHDWPLYEVFVRGKRGLNHVHVGSLHAADDQMALHHARDLYTRRNEGVSIWVVRAADITASSPDEKDPFFAPSGDKVYRHPTFYDIPEEVPHI
;
A
#
# COMPACT_ATOMS: atom_id res chain seq x y z
N MET A 1 -4.24 -60.41 -22.48
CA MET A 1 -2.81 -60.03 -22.60
C MET A 1 -2.78 -58.74 -23.40
N SER A 2 -2.50 -57.56 -22.86
CA SER A 2 -1.83 -57.24 -21.60
C SER A 2 -2.51 -56.05 -20.93
N GLU A 3 -2.74 -56.21 -19.63
CA GLU A 3 -2.84 -55.09 -18.70
C GLU A 3 -1.47 -54.39 -18.64
N LEU A 4 -1.46 -53.06 -18.71
CA LEU A 4 -0.34 -52.26 -18.23
C LEU A 4 -0.84 -51.46 -17.02
N THR A 5 -0.63 -52.03 -15.85
CA THR A 5 -0.62 -51.30 -14.58
C THR A 5 0.69 -50.53 -14.48
N ALA A 6 0.59 -49.20 -14.41
CA ALA A 6 1.66 -48.35 -13.92
C ALA A 6 1.20 -47.79 -12.58
N GLU A 7 1.58 -48.47 -11.50
CA GLU A 7 1.49 -47.94 -10.15
C GLU A 7 2.50 -46.80 -9.99
N GLY A 8 1.98 -45.57 -9.93
CA GLY A 8 2.73 -44.36 -9.62
C GLY A 8 1.80 -43.42 -8.86
N GLY A 9 1.74 -43.60 -7.55
CA GLY A 9 0.80 -42.90 -6.68
C GLY A 9 1.09 -41.42 -6.55
N HIS A 10 0.35 -40.59 -7.29
CA HIS A 10 -0.20 -39.33 -6.83
C HIS A 10 -1.65 -39.33 -7.31
N GLY A 11 -2.60 -39.42 -6.37
CA GLY A 11 -4.03 -39.48 -6.67
C GLY A 11 -4.47 -38.20 -7.37
N ALA A 12 -4.38 -38.19 -8.70
CA ALA A 12 -5.10 -37.24 -9.52
C ALA A 12 -6.58 -37.60 -9.37
N VAL A 13 -7.31 -36.77 -8.63
CA VAL A 13 -8.76 -36.88 -8.53
C VAL A 13 -9.31 -36.69 -9.96
N PRO A 14 -10.06 -37.64 -10.53
CA PRO A 14 -10.69 -37.43 -11.82
C PRO A 14 -11.63 -36.23 -11.72
N LEU A 15 -11.37 -35.16 -12.49
CA LEU A 15 -12.21 -33.95 -12.55
C LEU A 15 -13.45 -34.15 -13.43
N GLU A 16 -13.85 -35.40 -13.65
CA GLU A 16 -14.93 -35.76 -14.56
C GLU A 16 -16.26 -35.34 -13.94
N GLY A 17 -16.90 -34.32 -14.53
CA GLY A 17 -18.20 -33.82 -14.08
C GLY A 17 -18.17 -32.58 -13.18
N VAL A 18 -17.00 -31.97 -12.91
CA VAL A 18 -16.96 -30.65 -12.28
C VAL A 18 -17.14 -29.59 -13.38
N PRO A 19 -18.23 -28.79 -13.38
CA PRO A 19 -18.39 -27.70 -14.33
C PRO A 19 -17.39 -26.59 -13.99
N ALA A 20 -16.16 -26.71 -14.47
CA ALA A 20 -15.22 -25.61 -14.53
C ALA A 20 -15.61 -24.74 -15.72
N ALA A 21 -16.61 -23.88 -15.55
CA ALA A 21 -16.77 -22.76 -16.44
C ALA A 21 -15.57 -21.82 -16.18
N PRO A 22 -14.66 -21.58 -17.15
CA PRO A 22 -13.72 -20.50 -17.02
C PRO A 22 -14.54 -19.22 -17.09
N GLY A 23 -14.95 -18.70 -15.92
CA GLY A 23 -15.30 -17.30 -15.81
C GLY A 23 -14.13 -16.48 -16.37
N PRO A 24 -14.39 -15.32 -16.99
CA PRO A 24 -13.33 -14.56 -17.64
C PRO A 24 -12.21 -14.30 -16.63
N VAL A 25 -11.07 -14.96 -16.82
CA VAL A 25 -9.88 -14.77 -16.01
C VAL A 25 -9.37 -13.38 -16.37
N LYS A 26 -9.76 -12.37 -15.60
CA LYS A 26 -9.10 -11.07 -15.68
C LYS A 26 -7.67 -11.28 -15.18
N HIS A 27 -6.74 -11.45 -16.11
CA HIS A 27 -5.30 -11.34 -15.88
C HIS A 27 -4.91 -9.88 -15.64
N ASP A 28 -5.70 -9.15 -14.87
CA ASP A 28 -5.38 -7.78 -14.51
C ASP A 28 -4.50 -7.85 -13.27
N TRP A 29 -3.28 -7.34 -13.41
CA TRP A 29 -2.35 -7.16 -12.31
C TRP A 29 -2.28 -5.66 -12.05
N PRO A 30 -3.28 -5.08 -11.37
CA PRO A 30 -3.34 -3.64 -11.14
C PRO A 30 -2.16 -3.16 -10.28
N LEU A 31 -1.83 -1.88 -10.46
CA LEU A 31 -0.80 -1.19 -9.69
C LEU A 31 -1.32 -0.84 -8.28
N TYR A 32 -0.50 -1.10 -7.28
CA TYR A 32 -0.71 -0.70 -5.89
C TYR A 32 0.41 0.21 -5.44
N GLU A 33 0.05 1.23 -4.65
CA GLU A 33 0.98 2.03 -3.86
C GLU A 33 1.10 1.42 -2.46
N VAL A 34 2.34 1.35 -1.95
CA VAL A 34 2.67 0.67 -0.70
C VAL A 34 3.14 1.69 0.33
N PHE A 35 2.56 1.63 1.52
CA PHE A 35 2.95 2.47 2.65
C PHE A 35 3.35 1.58 3.83
N VAL A 36 4.52 1.86 4.42
CA VAL A 36 5.06 1.08 5.54
C VAL A 36 5.24 1.98 6.75
N ARG A 37 4.88 1.45 7.93
CA ARG A 37 5.21 2.04 9.21
C ARG A 37 6.13 1.11 9.99
N GLY A 38 7.27 1.63 10.41
CA GLY A 38 8.21 0.89 11.26
C GLY A 38 7.77 0.78 12.72
N LYS A 39 8.45 -0.04 13.51
CA LYS A 39 8.08 -0.32 14.92
C LYS A 39 7.99 0.91 15.81
N ARG A 40 8.87 1.88 15.59
CA ARG A 40 8.91 3.17 16.31
C ARG A 40 8.39 4.33 15.46
N GLY A 41 7.85 4.06 14.28
CA GLY A 41 7.31 5.07 13.38
C GLY A 41 5.91 5.50 13.80
N LEU A 42 5.63 6.80 13.73
CA LEU A 42 4.31 7.35 14.05
C LEU A 42 3.33 7.18 12.88
N ASN A 43 3.81 7.36 11.65
CA ASN A 43 3.01 7.36 10.44
C ASN A 43 3.50 6.33 9.40
N HIS A 44 2.58 5.90 8.53
CA HIS A 44 2.94 5.16 7.33
C HIS A 44 3.58 6.11 6.32
N VAL A 45 4.64 5.64 5.67
CA VAL A 45 5.39 6.37 4.64
C VAL A 45 5.30 5.60 3.34
N HIS A 46 5.07 6.29 2.23
CA HIS A 46 5.07 5.67 0.91
C HIS A 46 6.47 5.14 0.58
N VAL A 47 6.58 3.85 0.25
CA VAL A 47 7.87 3.19 -0.03
C VAL A 47 8.02 2.76 -1.49
N GLY A 48 6.95 2.80 -2.27
CA GLY A 48 6.95 2.46 -3.69
C GLY A 48 5.71 1.68 -4.11
N SER A 49 5.76 1.17 -5.34
CA SER A 49 4.60 0.58 -6.01
C SER A 49 4.89 -0.85 -6.47
N LEU A 50 3.85 -1.68 -6.57
CA LEU A 50 3.94 -3.05 -7.09
C LEU A 50 2.67 -3.45 -7.84
N HIS A 51 2.75 -4.48 -8.67
CA HIS A 51 1.59 -5.09 -9.30
C HIS A 51 1.21 -6.40 -8.59
N ALA A 52 -0.09 -6.63 -8.40
CA ALA A 52 -0.62 -7.85 -7.79
C ALA A 52 -2.06 -8.11 -8.28
N ALA A 53 -2.49 -9.37 -8.29
CA ALA A 53 -3.84 -9.73 -8.72
C ALA A 53 -4.93 -9.25 -7.75
N ASP A 54 -4.62 -9.24 -6.45
CA ASP A 54 -5.52 -8.84 -5.37
C ASP A 54 -4.77 -8.23 -4.18
N ASP A 55 -5.53 -7.73 -3.22
CA ASP A 55 -5.01 -6.98 -2.08
C ASP A 55 -4.17 -7.85 -1.12
N GLN A 56 -4.49 -9.14 -1.00
CA GLN A 56 -3.73 -10.06 -0.13
C GLN A 56 -2.38 -10.39 -0.76
N MET A 57 -2.36 -10.68 -2.05
CA MET A 57 -1.14 -10.87 -2.83
C MET A 57 -0.26 -9.61 -2.80
N ALA A 58 -0.87 -8.43 -2.91
CA ALA A 58 -0.16 -7.16 -2.77
C ALA A 58 0.53 -7.02 -1.40
N LEU A 59 -0.16 -7.36 -0.30
CA LEU A 59 0.44 -7.35 1.04
C LEU A 59 1.63 -8.30 1.17
N HIS A 60 1.51 -9.52 0.65
CA HIS A 60 2.60 -10.50 0.69
C HIS A 60 3.82 -10.01 -0.11
N HIS A 61 3.60 -9.51 -1.32
CA HIS A 61 4.68 -8.95 -2.14
C HIS A 61 5.32 -7.73 -1.48
N ALA A 62 4.52 -6.82 -0.93
CA ALA A 62 5.00 -5.64 -0.22
C ALA A 62 5.87 -6.00 0.99
N ARG A 63 5.44 -7.01 1.76
CA ARG A 63 6.21 -7.52 2.91
C ARG A 63 7.60 -7.99 2.47
N ASP A 64 7.66 -8.82 1.43
CA ASP A 64 8.91 -9.48 1.02
C ASP A 64 9.87 -8.49 0.32
N LEU A 65 9.32 -7.49 -0.39
CA LEU A 65 10.10 -6.44 -1.05
C LEU A 65 10.60 -5.36 -0.09
N TYR A 66 9.73 -4.83 0.77
CA TYR A 66 9.99 -3.58 1.50
C TYR A 66 10.25 -3.74 3.01
N THR A 67 10.00 -4.90 3.61
CA THR A 67 10.07 -5.07 5.08
C THR A 67 11.13 -6.06 5.57
N ARG A 68 12.16 -6.31 4.75
CA ARG A 68 13.27 -7.21 5.13
C ARG A 68 13.77 -6.88 6.54
N ARG A 69 14.00 -7.92 7.35
CA ARG A 69 14.46 -7.84 8.77
C ARG A 69 13.44 -7.25 9.78
N ASN A 70 12.14 -7.29 9.50
CA ASN A 70 11.08 -6.83 10.42
C ASN A 70 11.15 -5.33 10.78
N GLU A 71 11.74 -4.51 9.92
CA GLU A 71 11.78 -3.06 10.13
C GLU A 71 10.39 -2.42 9.96
N GLY A 72 9.51 -3.02 9.14
CA GLY A 72 8.10 -2.65 8.97
C GLY A 72 7.15 -3.50 9.84
N VAL A 73 6.36 -2.85 10.70
CA VAL A 73 5.38 -3.51 11.60
C VAL A 73 3.96 -3.41 11.08
N SER A 74 3.68 -2.46 10.19
CA SER A 74 2.38 -2.32 9.53
C SER A 74 2.58 -1.91 8.08
N ILE A 75 1.85 -2.56 7.19
CA ILE A 75 1.86 -2.32 5.74
C ILE A 75 0.43 -1.97 5.33
N TRP A 76 0.30 -0.88 4.57
CA TRP A 76 -0.90 -0.57 3.81
C TRP A 76 -0.59 -0.73 2.34
N VAL A 77 -1.54 -1.31 1.61
CA VAL A 77 -1.54 -1.35 0.15
C VAL A 77 -2.85 -0.74 -0.31
N VAL A 78 -2.78 0.10 -1.33
CA VAL A 78 -3.93 0.79 -1.91
C VAL A 78 -3.79 0.71 -3.42
N ARG A 79 -4.87 0.40 -4.15
CA ARG A 79 -4.82 0.44 -5.62
C ARG A 79 -4.52 1.87 -6.03
N ALA A 80 -3.63 2.04 -7.00
CA ALA A 80 -3.28 3.37 -7.51
C ALA A 80 -4.52 4.11 -8.04
N ALA A 81 -5.49 3.37 -8.61
CA ALA A 81 -6.75 3.91 -9.10
C ALA A 81 -7.66 4.52 -8.00
N ASP A 82 -7.46 4.14 -6.73
CA ASP A 82 -8.25 4.65 -5.61
C ASP A 82 -7.61 5.91 -4.96
N ILE A 83 -6.42 6.31 -5.41
CA ILE A 83 -5.70 7.48 -4.90
C ILE A 83 -6.01 8.69 -5.80
N THR A 84 -6.63 9.71 -5.22
CA THR A 84 -6.80 11.01 -5.87
C THR A 84 -5.68 11.95 -5.44
N ALA A 85 -4.91 12.46 -6.38
CA ALA A 85 -3.88 13.47 -6.15
C ALA A 85 -4.38 14.85 -6.57
N SER A 86 -3.98 15.90 -5.86
CA SER A 86 -4.19 17.27 -6.32
C SER A 86 -3.29 17.58 -7.52
N SER A 87 -3.77 18.37 -8.47
CA SER A 87 -2.92 18.87 -9.56
C SER A 87 -1.82 19.80 -9.03
N PRO A 88 -0.61 19.80 -9.63
CA PRO A 88 0.41 20.81 -9.33
C PRO A 88 -0.09 22.26 -9.46
N ASP A 89 -1.02 22.51 -10.39
CA ASP A 89 -1.61 23.84 -10.64
C ASP A 89 -2.70 24.20 -9.62
N GLU A 90 -3.24 23.21 -8.91
CA GLU A 90 -4.23 23.38 -7.83
C GLU A 90 -3.58 23.60 -6.45
N LYS A 91 -2.24 23.64 -6.39
CA LYS A 91 -1.51 23.82 -5.14
C LYS A 91 -1.91 25.13 -4.44
N ASP A 92 -2.08 26.22 -5.17
CA ASP A 92 -2.39 27.50 -4.55
C ASP A 92 -3.78 27.50 -3.88
N PRO A 93 -4.89 27.09 -4.52
CA PRO A 93 -6.21 27.05 -3.86
C PRO A 93 -6.31 26.09 -2.66
N PHE A 94 -5.72 24.89 -2.72
CA PHE A 94 -5.81 23.92 -1.62
C PHE A 94 -4.94 24.32 -0.41
N PHE A 95 -3.85 25.06 -0.62
CA PHE A 95 -2.89 25.41 0.44
C PHE A 95 -2.88 26.89 0.83
N ALA A 96 -3.47 27.81 0.05
CA ALA A 96 -3.52 29.25 0.32
C ALA A 96 -4.07 29.63 1.72
N PRO A 97 -5.14 29.01 2.25
CA PRO A 97 -5.65 29.34 3.58
C PRO A 97 -4.69 29.01 4.73
N SER A 98 -3.62 28.24 4.47
CA SER A 98 -2.59 27.88 5.46
C SER A 98 -1.43 28.89 5.49
N GLY A 99 -1.24 29.69 4.43
CA GLY A 99 -0.14 30.67 4.35
C GLY A 99 -0.45 32.02 5.02
N ASP A 100 -1.71 32.43 5.06
CA ASP A 100 -2.13 33.78 5.48
C ASP A 100 -2.56 33.87 6.97
N LYS A 101 -2.32 32.80 7.75
CA LYS A 101 -2.76 32.67 9.14
C LYS A 101 -1.58 32.77 10.11
N VAL A 102 -0.97 33.94 10.11
CA VAL A 102 0.14 34.42 10.95
C VAL A 102 -0.03 34.08 12.45
N TYR A 103 -1.27 34.03 12.94
CA TYR A 103 -1.60 33.79 14.35
C TYR A 103 -1.33 32.36 14.88
N ARG A 104 -0.87 31.43 14.04
CA ARG A 104 -0.55 30.05 14.47
C ARG A 104 0.89 29.85 14.92
N HIS A 105 1.78 30.83 14.68
CA HIS A 105 3.14 30.81 15.19
C HIS A 105 3.29 31.86 16.31
N PRO A 106 3.86 31.50 17.48
CA PRO A 106 3.97 32.41 18.63
C PRO A 106 5.03 33.52 18.47
N THR A 107 5.42 33.86 17.25
CA THR A 107 6.51 34.79 16.92
C THR A 107 6.06 36.23 16.65
N PHE A 108 4.78 36.56 16.81
CA PHE A 108 4.21 37.85 16.35
C PHE A 108 3.83 38.84 17.45
N TYR A 109 4.20 38.59 18.71
CA TYR A 109 4.10 39.60 19.76
C TYR A 109 5.47 40.19 20.03
N ASP A 110 5.57 41.51 20.09
CA ASP A 110 6.76 42.18 20.63
C ASP A 110 6.92 41.74 22.09
N ILE A 111 7.93 40.91 22.36
CA ILE A 111 8.27 40.50 23.71
C ILE A 111 9.07 41.65 24.34
N PRO A 112 8.55 42.32 25.38
CA PRO A 112 9.32 43.34 26.07
C PRO A 112 10.62 42.76 26.65
N GLU A 113 11.72 43.52 26.62
CA GLU A 113 13.03 43.09 27.15
C GLU A 113 12.98 42.64 28.64
N GLU A 114 11.93 43.03 29.36
CA GLU A 114 11.70 42.77 30.77
C GLU A 114 11.22 41.34 31.08
N VAL A 115 10.97 40.50 30.07
CA VAL A 115 10.51 39.12 30.27
C VAL A 115 11.67 38.12 30.09
N PRO A 116 12.22 37.54 31.18
CA PRO A 116 13.28 36.55 31.08
C PRO A 116 12.67 35.20 30.69
N HIS A 117 12.77 34.87 29.41
CA HIS A 117 12.63 33.55 28.77
C HIS A 117 11.40 32.69 29.14
N ILE A 118 10.52 32.48 28.16
CA ILE A 118 9.67 31.28 28.10
C ILE A 118 10.46 30.10 27.50
#